data_AF-A0A9D4R7Z7-F1
#
_entry.id   AF-A0A9D4R7Z7-F1
#
_cell.length_a   1.000
_cell.length_b   1.000
_cell.length_c   1.000
_cell.angle_alpha   90.00
_cell.angle_beta   90.00
_cell.angle_gamma   90.00
#
_symmetry.space_group_name_H-M   'P 1'
#
loop_
_entity.id
_entity.type
_entity.pdbx_description
1 polymer ?
#
loop_
_entity_poly.entity_id
_entity_poly.type
_entity_poly.pdbx_seq_one_letter_code
_entity_poly.pdbx_strand_id
1 'polypeptide(L)'
;MVQAKVQALFNSAFKEHRHDKPNGEVDLNFDAANSMRWGLGWRERLKCTKCSYMSDYHNLYEEIENKKGPSRRVAKVNIGLQLGLCNTPMSNTGVRRILNNANIIAPNQGAMLKLSKKVNANIQSVGTCMSKESLL
;
A
#
# COMPACT_ATOMS: atom_id res chain seq x y z
N MET A 1 7.23 8.88 4.46
CA MET A 1 5.95 8.17 4.74
C MET A 1 6.16 6.67 4.96
N VAL A 2 6.71 5.92 4.00
CA VAL A 2 7.00 4.47 4.18
C VAL A 2 8.06 4.24 5.27
N GLN A 3 9.15 5.01 5.27
CA GLN A 3 10.21 4.91 6.29
C GLN A 3 9.67 5.06 7.73
N ALA A 4 8.80 6.03 7.98
CA ALA A 4 8.18 6.22 9.31
C ALA A 4 7.33 5.02 9.74
N LYS A 5 6.61 4.38 8.81
CA LYS A 5 5.84 3.16 9.08
C LYS A 5 6.74 1.95 9.34
N VAL A 6 7.84 1.83 8.61
CA VAL A 6 8.86 0.79 8.86
C VAL A 6 9.50 1.01 10.23
N GLN A 7 9.91 2.24 10.55
CA GLN A 7 10.47 2.58 11.86
C GLN A 7 9.47 2.28 12.98
N ALA A 8 8.19 2.60 12.80
CA ALA A 8 7.15 2.27 13.78
C ALA A 8 7.01 0.75 13.98
N LEU A 9 6.99 -0.03 12.89
CA LEU A 9 6.94 -1.50 12.94
C LEU A 9 8.13 -2.09 13.71
N PHE A 10 9.35 -1.67 13.40
CA PHE A 10 10.53 -2.16 14.13
C PHE A 10 10.49 -1.74 15.60
N ASN A 11 10.16 -0.48 15.88
CA ASN A 11 10.12 0.02 17.26
C ASN A 11 9.05 -0.68 18.11
N SER A 12 7.87 -0.99 17.57
CA SER A 12 6.85 -1.76 18.29
C SER A 12 7.31 -3.20 18.49
N ALA A 13 7.81 -3.85 17.44
CA ALA A 13 8.24 -5.25 17.52
C ALA A 13 9.42 -5.46 18.48
N PHE A 14 10.38 -4.53 18.54
CA PHE A 14 11.46 -4.59 19.52
C PHE A 14 10.96 -4.48 20.96
N LYS A 15 9.95 -3.62 21.20
CA LYS A 15 9.36 -3.47 22.54
C LYS A 15 8.60 -4.72 22.95
N GLU A 16 7.77 -5.26 22.06
CA GLU A 16 7.03 -6.51 22.27
C GLU A 16 7.99 -7.69 22.51
N HIS A 17 8.98 -7.88 21.64
CA HIS A 17 9.95 -8.96 21.78
C HIS A 17 10.71 -8.88 23.12
N ARG A 18 11.14 -7.68 23.55
CA ARG A 18 11.82 -7.51 24.84
C ARG A 18 10.89 -7.75 26.03
N HIS A 19 9.59 -7.52 25.89
CA HIS A 19 8.64 -7.85 26.93
C HIS A 19 8.51 -9.36 27.11
N ASP A 20 8.38 -10.10 26.00
CA ASP A 20 8.22 -11.56 26.02
C ASP A 20 9.53 -12.30 26.35
N LYS A 21 10.67 -11.79 25.89
CA LYS A 21 12.01 -12.35 26.11
C LYS A 21 13.01 -11.28 26.53
N PRO A 22 13.02 -10.87 27.82
CA PRO A 22 13.85 -9.77 28.32
C PRO A 22 15.35 -9.95 28.11
N ASN A 23 15.82 -11.20 28.22
CA ASN A 23 17.24 -11.56 28.12
C ASN A 23 17.59 -12.32 26.84
N GLY A 24 16.66 -12.40 25.89
CA GLY A 24 16.88 -13.12 24.62
C GLY A 24 17.72 -12.30 23.65
N GLU A 25 18.58 -12.98 22.89
CA GLU A 25 19.22 -12.38 21.71
C GLU A 25 18.13 -11.94 20.72
N VAL A 26 18.26 -10.73 20.16
CA VAL A 26 17.25 -10.14 19.27
C VAL A 26 17.82 -9.99 17.86
N ASP A 27 17.20 -10.68 16.91
CA ASP A 27 17.46 -10.52 15.47
C ASP A 27 16.12 -10.55 14.74
N LEU A 28 15.54 -9.35 14.56
CA LEU A 28 14.24 -9.16 13.91
C LEU A 28 14.44 -8.89 12.42
N ASN A 29 13.85 -9.75 11.59
CA ASN A 29 13.87 -9.63 10.14
C ASN A 29 12.45 -9.60 9.58
N PHE A 30 12.28 -9.01 8.40
CA PHE A 30 11.02 -9.13 7.67
C PHE A 30 10.70 -10.60 7.42
N ASP A 31 9.45 -10.98 7.66
CA ASP A 31 8.98 -12.32 7.32
C ASP A 31 8.63 -12.38 5.82
N ALA A 32 9.66 -12.28 4.97
CA ALA A 32 9.54 -12.16 3.51
C ALA A 32 8.66 -13.25 2.87
N ALA A 33 8.66 -14.45 3.44
CA ALA A 33 7.85 -15.57 2.96
C ALA A 33 6.34 -15.36 3.16
N ASN A 34 5.95 -14.56 4.16
CA ASN A 34 4.56 -14.27 4.51
C ASN A 34 4.19 -12.79 4.32
N SER A 35 5.03 -12.03 3.60
CA SER A 35 4.76 -10.66 3.19
C SER A 35 3.52 -10.60 2.30
N MET A 36 2.62 -9.67 2.59
CA MET A 36 1.37 -9.51 1.85
C MET A 36 1.41 -8.24 1.01
N ARG A 37 0.90 -8.33 -0.23
CA ARG A 37 0.91 -7.21 -1.18
C ARG A 37 -0.44 -7.00 -1.84
N TRP A 38 -0.88 -5.74 -1.95
CA TRP A 38 -2.05 -5.34 -2.70
C TRP A 38 -1.73 -4.15 -3.60
N GLY A 39 -1.56 -4.44 -4.90
CA GLY A 39 -1.04 -3.47 -5.85
C GLY A 39 0.38 -3.07 -5.47
N LEU A 40 0.58 -1.79 -5.15
CA LEU A 40 1.85 -1.23 -4.69
C LEU A 40 1.94 -1.11 -3.15
N GLY A 41 0.90 -1.48 -2.42
CA GLY A 41 0.91 -1.45 -0.95
C GLY A 41 1.41 -2.77 -0.35
N TRP A 42 2.37 -2.68 0.57
CA TRP A 42 2.90 -3.81 1.34
C TRP A 42 2.32 -3.85 2.76
N ARG A 43 2.02 -5.06 3.23
CA ARG A 43 1.68 -5.35 4.61
C ARG A 43 2.64 -6.41 5.12
N GLU A 44 3.41 -6.01 6.12
CA GLU A 44 4.57 -6.74 6.59
C GLU A 44 4.42 -7.12 8.06
N ARG A 45 5.15 -8.14 8.47
CA ARG A 45 5.41 -8.45 9.87
C ARG A 45 6.88 -8.77 10.05
N LEU A 46 7.37 -8.68 11.27
CA LEU A 46 8.70 -9.09 11.65
C LEU A 46 8.67 -10.45 12.33
N LYS A 47 9.72 -11.24 12.13
CA LYS A 47 9.97 -12.47 12.87
C LYS A 47 11.35 -12.40 13.49
N CYS A 48 11.50 -13.01 14.66
CA CYS A 48 12.81 -13.25 15.23
C CYS A 48 13.43 -14.48 14.58
N THR A 49 14.70 -14.44 14.20
CA THR A 49 15.43 -15.61 13.67
C THR A 49 15.95 -16.52 14.80
N LYS A 50 16.05 -15.98 16.01
CA LYS A 50 16.59 -16.66 17.20
C LYS A 50 15.50 -17.31 18.06
N CYS A 51 14.24 -16.93 17.85
CA CYS A 51 13.14 -17.43 18.67
C CYS A 51 11.81 -17.45 17.90
N SER A 52 10.74 -17.96 18.53
CA SER A 52 9.42 -18.10 17.91
C SER A 52 8.60 -16.80 17.86
N TYR A 53 9.16 -15.65 18.22
CA TYR A 53 8.45 -14.36 18.19
C TYR A 53 8.12 -13.95 16.74
N MET A 54 6.88 -13.49 16.56
CA MET A 54 6.39 -12.87 15.34
C MET A 54 5.55 -11.66 15.74
N SER A 55 5.76 -10.52 15.09
CA SER A 55 4.91 -9.34 15.28
C SER A 55 3.57 -9.52 14.57
N ASP A 56 2.63 -8.64 14.92
CA ASP A 56 1.43 -8.42 14.12
C ASP A 56 1.77 -7.87 12.73
N TYR A 57 0.78 -7.93 11.84
CA TYR A 57 0.90 -7.39 10.48
C TYR A 57 0.60 -5.89 10.42
N HIS A 58 1.57 -5.11 9.96
CA HIS A 58 1.47 -3.67 9.76
C HIS A 58 1.39 -3.28 8.29
N ASN A 59 0.49 -2.35 7.97
CA ASN A 59 0.44 -1.74 6.64
C ASN A 59 1.58 -0.72 6.50
N LEU A 60 2.46 -0.93 5.52
CA LEU A 60 3.54 0.00 5.14
C LEU A 60 3.07 1.10 4.18
N TYR A 61 1.75 1.28 4.05
CA TYR A 61 1.10 2.29 3.23
C TYR A 61 0.06 3.05 4.05
N GLU A 62 -0.35 4.21 3.53
CA GLU A 62 -1.53 4.93 4.02
C GLU A 62 -2.80 4.35 3.40
N GLU A 63 -3.82 4.17 4.23
CA GLU A 63 -5.15 3.78 3.78
C GLU A 63 -5.98 5.02 3.49
N ILE A 64 -6.92 4.91 2.56
CA ILE A 64 -7.94 5.95 2.35
C ILE A 64 -9.09 5.69 3.32
N GLU A 65 -9.42 6.72 4.11
CA GLU A 65 -10.40 6.64 5.20
C GLU A 65 -11.86 6.56 4.73
N ASN A 66 -12.12 6.87 3.45
CA ASN A 66 -13.45 7.11 2.91
C ASN A 66 -14.30 5.85 2.64
N LYS A 67 -14.12 4.75 3.38
CA LYS A 67 -14.89 3.51 3.16
C LYS A 67 -15.73 3.13 4.38
N LYS A 68 -17.04 3.03 4.17
CA LYS A 68 -17.99 2.40 5.10
C LYS A 68 -18.03 0.89 4.85
N GLY A 69 -17.87 0.07 5.90
CA GLY A 69 -18.02 -1.39 5.87
C GLY A 69 -16.73 -2.23 6.07
N PRO A 70 -16.85 -3.57 6.17
CA PRO A 70 -15.80 -4.48 6.64
C PRO A 70 -14.72 -4.82 5.59
N SER A 71 -14.87 -4.34 4.36
CA SER A 71 -13.97 -4.68 3.27
C SER A 71 -12.69 -3.84 3.33
N ARG A 72 -11.52 -4.46 3.14
CA ARG A 72 -10.18 -3.85 3.19
C ARG A 72 -10.13 -2.45 2.57
N ARG A 73 -9.48 -1.52 3.28
CA ARG A 73 -9.26 -0.15 2.81
C ARG A 73 -8.21 -0.11 1.71
N VAL A 74 -8.38 0.79 0.76
CA VAL A 74 -7.50 0.87 -0.40
C VAL A 74 -6.25 1.63 -0.03
N ALA A 75 -5.09 1.14 -0.44
CA ALA A 75 -3.83 1.85 -0.29
C ALA A 75 -3.85 3.15 -1.11
N LYS A 76 -3.53 4.28 -0.47
CA LYS A 76 -3.47 5.60 -1.09
C LYS A 76 -2.54 5.64 -2.31
N VAL A 77 -1.42 4.90 -2.25
CA VAL A 77 -0.48 4.76 -3.38
C VAL A 77 -1.14 4.18 -4.64
N ASN A 78 -2.09 3.24 -4.50
CA ASN A 78 -2.76 2.65 -5.65
C ASN A 78 -3.71 3.65 -6.32
N ILE A 79 -4.40 4.48 -5.54
CA ILE A 79 -5.25 5.55 -6.07
C ILE A 79 -4.40 6.66 -6.67
N GLY A 80 -3.32 7.07 -5.99
CA GLY A 80 -2.38 8.08 -6.50
C GLY A 80 -1.80 7.69 -7.86
N LEU A 81 -1.42 6.42 -8.03
CA LEU A 81 -1.00 5.90 -9.33
C LEU A 81 -2.09 6.09 -10.38
N GLN A 82 -3.33 5.65 -10.10
CA GLN A 82 -4.42 5.75 -11.06
C GLN A 82 -4.80 7.19 -11.41
N LEU A 83 -4.80 8.10 -10.43
CA LEU A 83 -5.01 9.53 -10.67
C LEU A 83 -3.93 10.11 -11.59
N GLY A 84 -2.66 9.71 -11.40
CA GLY A 84 -1.57 10.10 -12.31
C GLY A 84 -1.77 9.58 -13.73
N LEU A 85 -2.32 8.37 -13.87
CA LEU A 85 -2.65 7.78 -15.18
C LEU A 85 -3.86 8.42 -15.85
N CYS A 86 -4.79 9.02 -15.11
CA CYS A 86 -5.90 9.77 -15.72
C CYS A 86 -5.39 10.97 -16.52
N ASN A 87 -4.26 11.57 -16.12
CA ASN A 87 -3.65 12.73 -16.76
C ASN A 87 -2.47 12.38 -17.68
N THR A 88 -2.10 11.09 -17.78
CA THR A 88 -0.97 10.64 -18.60
C THR A 88 -1.47 9.61 -19.61
N PRO A 89 -1.26 9.79 -20.94
CA PRO A 89 -1.73 8.85 -21.95
C PRO A 89 -0.91 7.56 -21.92
N MET A 90 -1.15 6.72 -20.92
CA MET A 90 -0.44 5.48 -20.70
C MET A 90 -1.42 4.36 -20.33
N SER A 91 -1.33 3.25 -21.06
CA SER A 91 -2.12 2.07 -20.73
C SER A 91 -1.62 1.40 -19.45
N ASN A 92 -2.51 0.68 -18.75
CA ASN A 92 -2.12 -0.15 -17.60
C ASN A 92 -1.00 -1.14 -17.96
N THR A 93 -0.96 -1.63 -19.21
CA THR A 93 0.13 -2.49 -19.71
C THR A 93 1.46 -1.73 -19.77
N GLY A 94 1.46 -0.49 -20.28
CA GLY A 94 2.64 0.37 -20.32
C GLY A 94 3.21 0.63 -18.92
N VAL A 95 2.35 0.94 -17.96
CA VAL A 95 2.74 1.16 -16.56
C VAL A 95 3.36 -0.09 -15.95
N ARG A 96 2.76 -1.27 -16.19
CA ARG A 96 3.32 -2.54 -15.70
C ARG A 96 4.72 -2.79 -16.27
N ARG A 97 4.96 -2.46 -17.55
CA ARG A 97 6.30 -2.55 -18.16
C ARG A 97 7.30 -1.62 -17.47
N ILE A 98 6.93 -0.38 -17.21
CA ILE A 98 7.78 0.59 -16.49
C ILE A 98 8.12 0.07 -15.10
N LEU A 99 7.12 -0.36 -14.33
CA LEU A 99 7.33 -0.89 -12.99
C LEU A 99 8.27 -2.09 -13.00
N ASN A 100 8.07 -3.04 -13.91
CA ASN A 100 8.95 -4.20 -14.04
C ASN A 100 10.38 -3.82 -14.41
N ASN A 101 10.58 -2.87 -15.34
CA ASN A 101 11.91 -2.35 -15.70
C ASN A 101 12.59 -1.62 -14.53
N ALA A 102 11.81 -1.04 -13.62
CA ALA A 102 12.31 -0.41 -12.39
C ALA A 102 12.51 -1.41 -11.24
N ASN A 103 12.41 -2.73 -11.49
CA ASN A 103 12.44 -3.79 -10.48
C ASN A 103 11.35 -3.66 -9.40
N ILE A 104 10.24 -2.98 -9.71
CA ILE A 104 9.06 -2.89 -8.86
C ILE A 104 8.07 -3.93 -9.34
N ILE A 105 7.68 -4.85 -8.45
CA ILE A 105 6.68 -5.87 -8.80
C ILE A 105 5.38 -5.16 -9.19
N ALA A 106 4.95 -5.33 -10.43
CA ALA A 106 3.75 -4.62 -10.90
C ALA A 106 2.45 -5.17 -10.26
N PRO A 107 1.41 -4.33 -10.09
CA PRO A 107 0.07 -4.79 -9.76
C PRO A 107 -0.52 -5.71 -10.83
N ASN A 108 -1.50 -6.52 -10.45
CA ASN A 108 -2.29 -7.28 -11.40
C ASN A 108 -3.13 -6.34 -12.28
N GLN A 109 -3.12 -6.56 -13.59
CA GLN A 109 -3.84 -5.72 -14.56
C GLN A 109 -5.36 -5.69 -14.34
N GLY A 110 -6.00 -6.80 -13.97
CA GLY A 110 -7.42 -6.83 -13.66
C GLY A 110 -7.76 -5.95 -12.44
N ALA A 111 -6.89 -5.95 -11.42
CA ALA A 111 -7.04 -5.07 -10.27
C ALA A 111 -6.84 -3.60 -10.64
N MET A 112 -5.85 -3.28 -11.50
CA MET A 112 -5.64 -1.92 -12.03
C MET A 112 -6.84 -1.43 -12.84
N LEU A 113 -7.41 -2.27 -13.71
CA LEU A 113 -8.59 -1.93 -14.51
C LEU A 113 -9.81 -1.64 -13.63
N LYS A 114 -10.07 -2.47 -12.63
CA LYS A 114 -11.15 -2.24 -11.65
C LYS A 114 -10.96 -0.92 -10.92
N LEU A 115 -9.73 -0.61 -10.53
CA LEU A 115 -9.40 0.62 -9.83
C LEU A 115 -9.52 1.86 -10.73
N SER A 116 -9.05 1.77 -11.97
CA SER A 116 -9.18 2.81 -13.00
C SER A 116 -10.64 3.18 -13.23
N LYS A 117 -11.52 2.19 -13.41
CA LYS A 117 -12.97 2.43 -13.56
C LYS A 117 -13.55 3.18 -12.36
N LYS A 118 -13.15 2.81 -11.13
CA LYS A 118 -13.60 3.47 -9.91
C LYS A 118 -13.10 4.91 -9.81
N VAL A 119 -11.84 5.16 -10.14
CA VAL A 119 -11.23 6.49 -10.09
C VAL A 119 -11.84 7.40 -11.17
N ASN A 120 -12.00 6.90 -12.39
CA ASN A 120 -12.63 7.65 -13.48
C ASN A 120 -14.08 8.03 -13.18
N ALA A 121 -14.87 7.14 -12.56
CA ALA A 121 -16.22 7.46 -12.13
C ALA A 121 -16.24 8.62 -11.11
N ASN A 122 -15.31 8.63 -10.16
CA ASN A 122 -15.18 9.71 -9.18
C ASN A 122 -14.67 11.02 -9.80
N ILE A 123 -13.80 10.96 -10.80
CA ILE A 123 -13.35 12.17 -11.52
C ILE A 123 -14.50 12.75 -12.34
N GLN A 124 -15.25 11.92 -13.05
CA GLN A 124 -16.41 12.38 -13.82
C GLN A 124 -17.47 13.05 -12.94
N SER A 125 -17.72 12.53 -11.73
CA SER A 125 -18.62 13.16 -10.77
C SER A 125 -18.10 14.48 -10.20
N VAL A 126 -16.78 14.70 -10.19
CA VAL A 126 -16.16 15.97 -9.77
C VAL A 126 -16.12 16.96 -10.95
N GLY A 127 -15.86 16.49 -12.17
CA GLY A 127 -15.87 17.29 -13.39
C GLY A 127 -17.24 17.89 -13.71
N THR A 128 -18.32 17.18 -13.40
CA THR A 128 -19.69 17.74 -13.49
C THR A 128 -20.04 18.75 -12.39
N CYS A 129 -19.28 18.80 -11.29
CA CYS A 129 -19.36 19.90 -10.31
C CYS A 129 -18.50 21.10 -10.73
N MET A 130 -17.38 20.89 -11.42
CA MET A 130 -16.49 21.98 -11.87
C MET A 130 -16.93 22.65 -13.18
N SER A 131 -17.85 22.05 -13.94
CA SER A 131 -18.35 22.61 -15.20
C SER A 131 -19.39 23.74 -15.03
N LYS A 132 -19.64 24.22 -13.80
CA LYS A 132 -20.56 25.35 -13.55
C LYS A 132 -19.87 26.68 -13.23
N GLU A 133 -18.55 26.73 -13.12
CA GLU A 133 -17.81 27.94 -12.68
C GLU A 133 -16.85 28.55 -13.71
N SER A 134 -16.93 28.17 -14.98
CA SER A 134 -16.09 28.75 -16.04
C SER A 134 -16.84 29.26 -17.27
N LEU A 135 -18.08 29.74 -17.05
CA LEU A 135 -18.83 30.53 -18.02
C LEU A 135 -19.23 31.87 -17.41
N LEU A 136 -18.24 32.73 -17.13
CA LEU A 136 -18.36 34.18 -17.04
C LEU A 136 -17.04 34.80 -17.51
#